data_AF-A0A084J9K7-F1
#
_entry.id   AF-A0A084J9K7-F1
#
_cell.length_a   1.000
_cell.length_b   1.000
_cell.length_c   1.000
_cell.angle_alpha   90.00
_cell.angle_beta   90.00
_cell.angle_gamma   90.00
#
_symmetry.space_group_name_H-M   'P 1'
#
loop_
_entity.id
_entity.type
_entity.pdbx_description
1 polymer ?
#
loop_
_entity_poly.entity_id
_entity_poly.type
_entity_poly.pdbx_seq_one_letter_code
_entity_poly.pdbx_strand_id
1 'polypeptide(L)'
;MKDEIVMKDEIVMKDAKLNSIVELNLGNIAQFISFDVSGESKTRFVHINQYKYSDGCKDKELIETLIESAPSKSVNIRSYSPDNMKGNKLIFNKGLEDIDEILNIIKNNSIEGKYSIVNENIDINDGGVSGVILGNIIEFSPKDTPKCVDKEGVCSLPKEVGYSILGKVYGFKPEINFDENHRVEFSIHPNRQGVDKKHTIIWEYEYYNNTSKESIITWPNKFSKFIGDKAFGLLLADTLDITVPQTTVISRNVAPFTFGKSTGLYEKWIRTCPIIKEPGKYYTGDSWVDPFKLMNSEEQKGNNDINIASILSQDAVEAKFSGASIIRKNIEDDIIEGVSGKGNAFMTGEENICNLPNDIVREIKKVNNKIRSYYRYIGEVSIEWVYDGQQVWVVQLNQIKTSGNKNVIVEGSPSYYKDFDVSNGLEELRELIKKLEGKDIGIELIGNIGITSHFGDLLRLSNVPSRLKYVVK
;
A
#
# COMPACT_ATOMS: atom_id res chain seq x y z
N MET A 1 12.49 -5.99 39.57
CA MET A 1 12.18 -7.18 38.74
C MET A 1 11.79 -6.77 37.31
N LYS A 2 12.54 -5.80 36.79
CA LYS A 2 12.50 -5.18 35.46
C LYS A 2 13.93 -4.72 35.35
N ASP A 3 14.82 -5.63 34.96
CA ASP A 3 16.26 -5.43 34.75
C ASP A 3 16.88 -6.83 34.67
N GLU A 4 16.64 -7.55 33.56
CA GLU A 4 17.44 -8.72 33.13
C GLU A 4 16.91 -9.26 31.78
N ILE A 5 16.89 -8.42 30.74
CA ILE A 5 17.03 -8.91 29.36
C ILE A 5 18.01 -7.96 28.66
N VAL A 6 19.24 -7.96 29.16
CA VAL A 6 20.40 -7.62 28.33
C VAL A 6 21.07 -8.95 28.02
N MET A 7 20.46 -9.73 27.12
CA MET A 7 21.15 -10.88 26.54
C MET A 7 22.21 -10.35 25.57
N LYS A 8 23.43 -10.22 26.09
CA LYS A 8 24.67 -10.25 25.30
C LYS A 8 24.68 -11.53 24.48
N ASP A 9 24.66 -11.40 23.15
CA ASP A 9 25.19 -12.33 22.13
C ASP A 9 25.33 -13.83 22.48
N GLU A 10 24.29 -14.45 23.07
CA GLU A 10 24.12 -15.89 22.91
C GLU A 10 23.48 -16.13 21.55
N ILE A 11 24.06 -17.03 20.74
CA ILE A 11 23.48 -17.45 19.47
C ILE A 11 22.19 -18.23 19.78
N VAL A 12 21.06 -17.52 19.90
CA VAL A 12 19.75 -18.13 20.08
C VAL A 12 19.34 -18.78 18.76
N MET A 13 19.13 -20.10 18.78
CA MET A 13 18.68 -20.87 17.63
C MET A 13 17.34 -20.36 17.09
N LYS A 14 17.12 -20.52 15.78
CA LYS A 14 15.94 -19.98 15.09
C LYS A 14 14.62 -20.53 15.65
N ASP A 15 14.57 -21.82 15.97
CA ASP A 15 13.39 -22.46 16.56
C ASP A 15 13.13 -21.98 18.00
N ALA A 16 14.17 -21.78 18.80
CA ALA A 16 14.10 -21.28 20.16
C ALA A 16 13.57 -19.84 20.21
N LYS A 17 13.93 -18.99 19.23
CA LYS A 17 13.33 -17.66 19.09
C LYS A 17 11.83 -17.74 18.88
N LEU A 18 11.35 -18.62 17.99
CA LEU A 18 9.92 -18.81 17.73
C LEU A 18 9.20 -19.37 18.96
N ASN A 19 9.80 -20.36 19.63
CA ASN A 19 9.29 -20.88 20.88
C ASN A 19 9.12 -19.77 21.93
N SER A 20 10.10 -18.87 22.03
CA SER A 20 10.05 -17.75 22.97
C SER A 20 8.92 -16.76 22.67
N ILE A 21 8.54 -16.57 21.39
CA ILE A 21 7.40 -15.71 21.02
C ILE A 21 6.11 -16.25 21.65
N VAL A 22 5.91 -17.58 21.61
CA VAL A 22 4.73 -18.24 22.17
C VAL A 22 4.78 -18.24 23.70
N GLU A 23 5.89 -18.73 24.28
CA GLU A 23 6.05 -18.87 25.74
C GLU A 23 5.95 -17.53 26.49
N LEU A 24 6.48 -16.45 25.88
CA LEU A 24 6.44 -15.10 26.44
C LEU A 24 5.22 -14.30 25.98
N ASN A 25 4.31 -14.90 25.21
CA ASN A 25 3.11 -14.26 24.68
C ASN A 25 3.41 -12.94 23.93
N LEU A 26 4.48 -12.93 23.14
CA LEU A 26 4.92 -11.76 22.35
C LEU A 26 4.14 -11.63 21.04
N GLY A 27 3.52 -12.72 20.58
CA GLY A 27 2.70 -12.71 19.36
C GLY A 27 2.30 -14.12 18.91
N ASN A 28 1.57 -14.17 17.81
CA ASN A 28 1.19 -15.42 17.16
C ASN A 28 2.22 -15.76 16.07
N ILE A 29 2.55 -17.03 15.93
CA ILE A 29 3.48 -17.56 14.93
C ILE A 29 2.79 -18.61 14.06
N ALA A 30 3.38 -18.92 12.92
CA ALA A 30 2.97 -20.07 12.12
C ALA A 30 3.08 -21.36 12.96
N GLN A 31 2.12 -22.27 12.81
CA GLN A 31 2.20 -23.59 13.43
C GLN A 31 3.47 -24.29 12.96
N PHE A 32 4.23 -24.92 13.87
CA PHE A 32 5.48 -25.58 13.51
C PHE A 32 5.89 -26.73 14.43
N ILE A 33 6.73 -27.60 13.90
CA ILE A 33 7.48 -28.62 14.63
C ILE A 33 8.98 -28.42 14.33
N SER A 34 9.82 -28.48 15.35
CA SER A 34 11.28 -28.43 15.20
C SER A 34 11.92 -29.79 15.53
N PHE A 35 12.94 -30.18 14.76
CA PHE A 35 13.67 -31.44 14.89
C PHE A 35 15.18 -31.20 15.04
N ASP A 36 15.82 -31.98 15.91
CA ASP A 36 17.25 -31.94 16.22
C ASP A 36 18.13 -32.64 15.17
N VAL A 37 19.44 -32.49 15.34
CA VAL A 37 20.54 -33.05 14.54
C VAL A 37 20.92 -34.48 15.00
N SER A 38 20.29 -35.04 16.04
CA SER A 38 20.58 -36.41 16.45
C SER A 38 20.11 -37.42 15.39
N GLY A 39 20.94 -38.42 15.07
CA GLY A 39 20.65 -39.46 14.07
C GLY A 39 19.36 -40.27 14.29
N GLU A 40 18.77 -40.13 15.48
CA GLU A 40 17.35 -40.33 15.75
C GLU A 40 16.74 -38.94 15.92
N SER A 41 15.98 -38.46 14.94
CA SER A 41 15.33 -37.14 14.95
C SER A 41 14.56 -36.94 16.26
N LYS A 42 15.11 -36.14 17.18
CA LYS A 42 14.42 -35.77 18.41
C LYS A 42 13.63 -34.50 18.16
N THR A 43 12.32 -34.58 18.32
CA THR A 43 11.45 -33.41 18.30
C THR A 43 11.86 -32.47 19.44
N ARG A 44 12.08 -31.18 19.11
CA ARG A 44 12.53 -30.13 20.05
C ARG A 44 11.38 -29.27 20.53
N PHE A 45 10.56 -28.79 19.60
CA PHE A 45 9.43 -27.90 19.88
C PHE A 45 8.24 -28.31 19.02
N VAL A 46 7.04 -28.28 19.61
CA VAL A 46 5.77 -28.58 18.91
C VAL A 46 4.78 -27.48 19.24
N HIS A 47 4.39 -26.72 18.22
CA HIS A 47 3.44 -25.63 18.31
C HIS A 47 2.37 -25.83 17.23
N ILE A 48 1.32 -26.57 17.58
CA ILE A 48 0.17 -26.85 16.71
C ILE A 48 -1.09 -26.36 17.44
N ASN A 49 -1.98 -25.68 16.73
CA ASN A 49 -3.20 -25.12 17.29
C ASN A 49 -4.04 -26.21 17.98
N GLN A 50 -4.47 -25.95 19.22
CA GLN A 50 -5.28 -26.86 20.04
C GLN A 50 -4.68 -28.26 20.28
N TYR A 51 -3.39 -28.45 19.98
CA TYR A 51 -2.70 -29.71 20.21
C TYR A 51 -1.87 -29.62 21.50
N LYS A 52 -1.99 -30.63 22.35
CA LYS A 52 -1.14 -30.80 23.53
C LYS A 52 -0.13 -31.90 23.24
N TYR A 53 1.12 -31.51 23.07
CA TYR A 53 2.19 -32.47 22.87
C TYR A 53 2.40 -33.34 24.12
N SER A 54 2.56 -34.63 23.90
CA SER A 54 2.94 -35.60 24.91
C SER A 54 4.17 -36.36 24.44
N ASP A 55 5.13 -36.55 25.34
CA ASP A 55 6.35 -37.30 25.05
C ASP A 55 6.02 -38.71 24.49
N GLY A 56 6.74 -39.09 23.43
CA GLY A 56 6.61 -40.42 22.79
C GLY A 56 5.70 -40.47 21.55
N CYS A 57 5.08 -39.36 21.14
CA CYS A 57 4.41 -39.28 19.83
C CYS A 57 5.42 -39.42 18.68
N LYS A 58 5.04 -40.14 17.62
CA LYS A 58 5.92 -40.39 16.48
C LYS A 58 6.02 -39.16 15.59
N ASP A 59 7.20 -38.87 15.05
CA ASP A 59 7.43 -37.76 14.10
C ASP A 59 6.40 -37.74 12.96
N LYS A 60 6.04 -38.91 12.43
CA LYS A 60 5.02 -39.06 11.39
C LYS A 60 3.65 -38.52 11.84
N GLU A 61 3.17 -38.94 13.01
CA GLU A 61 1.87 -38.54 13.55
C GLU A 61 1.83 -37.03 13.83
N LEU A 62 2.94 -36.46 14.32
CA LEU A 62 3.07 -35.02 14.54
C LEU A 62 2.96 -34.24 13.23
N ILE A 63 3.68 -34.66 12.19
CA ILE A 63 3.66 -34.00 10.89
C ILE A 63 2.27 -34.12 10.24
N GLU A 64 1.64 -35.29 10.30
CA GLU A 64 0.27 -35.50 9.84
C GLU A 64 -0.70 -34.55 10.57
N THR A 65 -0.58 -34.45 11.90
CA THR A 65 -1.39 -33.53 12.72
C THR A 65 -1.17 -32.06 12.33
N LEU A 66 0.08 -31.65 12.08
CA LEU A 66 0.40 -30.29 11.64
C LEU A 66 -0.23 -30.01 10.27
N ILE A 67 -0.11 -30.92 9.31
CA ILE A 67 -0.70 -30.78 7.97
C ILE A 67 -2.23 -30.70 8.08
N GLU A 68 -2.86 -31.54 8.91
CA GLU A 68 -4.29 -31.52 9.12
C GLU A 68 -4.78 -30.23 9.81
N SER A 69 -4.00 -29.66 10.72
CA SER A 69 -4.33 -28.41 11.40
C SER A 69 -4.10 -27.17 10.52
N ALA A 70 -3.16 -27.23 9.58
CA ALA A 70 -2.84 -26.15 8.66
C ALA A 70 -4.03 -25.85 7.73
N PRO A 71 -4.47 -24.57 7.59
CA PRO A 71 -5.56 -24.22 6.68
C PRO A 71 -5.29 -24.60 5.22
N SER A 72 -4.03 -24.53 4.79
CA SER A 72 -3.59 -24.90 3.44
C SER A 72 -3.43 -26.40 3.22
N LYS A 73 -3.59 -27.22 4.27
CA LYS A 73 -3.31 -28.67 4.24
C LYS A 73 -1.94 -29.02 3.68
N SER A 74 -0.97 -28.11 3.88
CA SER A 74 0.40 -28.29 3.43
C SER A 74 1.39 -27.61 4.37
N VAL A 75 2.63 -28.08 4.33
CA VAL A 75 3.75 -27.58 5.14
C VAL A 75 4.94 -27.20 4.27
N ASN A 76 5.77 -26.33 4.82
CA ASN A 76 7.09 -25.98 4.31
C ASN A 76 8.16 -26.53 5.26
N ILE A 77 9.31 -26.90 4.70
CA ILE A 77 10.44 -27.44 5.45
C ILE A 77 11.65 -26.54 5.24
N ARG A 78 12.18 -25.99 6.33
CA ARG A 78 13.42 -25.20 6.35
C ARG A 78 14.44 -25.86 7.24
N SER A 79 15.72 -25.70 6.90
CA SER A 79 16.84 -26.16 7.73
C SER A 79 17.75 -25.02 8.18
N TYR A 80 18.47 -25.24 9.27
CA TYR A 80 19.46 -24.29 9.80
C TYR A 80 20.53 -25.01 10.61
N SER A 81 21.68 -24.37 10.79
CA SER A 81 22.75 -24.82 11.68
C SER A 81 23.30 -23.64 12.49
N PRO A 82 24.04 -23.87 13.58
CA PRO A 82 24.67 -22.80 14.35
C PRO A 82 25.54 -21.87 13.49
N ASP A 83 26.26 -22.44 12.51
CA ASP A 83 27.13 -21.69 11.59
C ASP A 83 26.35 -21.03 10.45
N ASN A 84 25.14 -21.50 10.13
CA ASN A 84 24.35 -20.98 9.02
C ASN A 84 22.84 -20.92 9.34
N MET A 85 22.43 -19.78 9.92
CA MET A 85 21.06 -19.51 10.34
C MET A 85 20.13 -19.03 9.22
N LYS A 86 20.66 -18.57 8.07
CA LYS A 86 19.88 -17.94 6.98
C LYS A 86 20.29 -18.50 5.60
N GLY A 87 19.36 -18.55 4.65
CA GLY A 87 19.68 -18.86 3.24
C GLY A 87 19.77 -20.35 2.88
N ASN A 88 19.42 -21.27 3.78
CA ASN A 88 19.27 -22.68 3.44
C ASN A 88 18.06 -22.93 2.51
N LYS A 89 18.09 -24.06 1.79
CA LYS A 89 17.02 -24.47 0.88
C LYS A 89 15.69 -24.58 1.63
N LEU A 90 14.67 -23.91 1.11
CA LEU A 90 13.28 -24.01 1.57
C LEU A 90 12.53 -24.95 0.63
N ILE A 91 11.86 -25.96 1.19
CA ILE A 91 11.01 -26.90 0.47
C ILE A 91 9.56 -26.50 0.76
N PHE A 92 8.76 -26.36 -0.30
CA PHE A 92 7.43 -25.80 -0.21
C PHE A 92 6.34 -26.83 -0.48
N ASN A 93 5.15 -26.55 0.07
CA ASN A 93 3.87 -27.15 -0.32
C ASN A 93 3.84 -28.69 -0.26
N LYS A 94 4.29 -29.28 0.85
CA LYS A 94 4.21 -30.73 1.07
C LYS A 94 2.92 -31.12 1.78
N GLY A 95 2.21 -32.11 1.25
CA GLY A 95 0.93 -32.62 1.75
C GLY A 95 1.05 -33.94 2.51
N LEU A 96 -0.09 -34.54 2.85
CA LEU A 96 -0.14 -35.87 3.50
C LEU A 96 0.40 -36.98 2.59
N GLU A 97 0.22 -36.83 1.29
CA GLU A 97 0.75 -37.70 0.24
C GLU A 97 2.29 -37.72 0.21
N ASP A 98 2.94 -36.68 0.72
CA ASP A 98 4.39 -36.51 0.72
C ASP A 98 5.05 -36.92 2.05
N ILE A 99 4.30 -37.52 2.99
CA ILE A 99 4.77 -37.73 4.36
C ILE A 99 6.12 -38.44 4.46
N ASP A 100 6.33 -39.47 3.65
CA ASP A 100 7.58 -40.23 3.62
C ASP A 100 8.73 -39.38 3.04
N GLU A 101 8.44 -38.49 2.09
CA GLU A 101 9.42 -37.52 1.58
C GLU A 101 9.80 -36.49 2.65
N ILE A 102 8.82 -35.96 3.40
CA ILE A 102 9.05 -35.02 4.51
C ILE A 102 9.99 -35.65 5.55
N LEU A 103 9.70 -36.89 5.97
CA LEU A 103 10.53 -37.63 6.93
C LEU A 103 11.95 -37.86 6.41
N ASN A 104 12.10 -38.22 5.13
CA ASN A 104 13.41 -38.39 4.50
C ASN A 104 14.20 -37.07 4.42
N ILE A 105 13.54 -35.95 4.15
CA ILE A 105 14.17 -34.62 4.15
C ILE A 105 14.70 -34.28 5.55
N ILE A 106 13.90 -34.49 6.60
CA ILE A 106 14.30 -34.23 7.99
C ILE A 106 15.50 -35.10 8.36
N LYS A 107 15.44 -36.39 8.02
CA LYS A 107 16.53 -37.34 8.25
C LYS A 107 17.81 -36.92 7.53
N ASN A 108 17.72 -36.51 6.27
CA ASN A 108 18.88 -36.04 5.49
C ASN A 108 19.47 -34.76 6.09
N ASN A 109 18.65 -33.80 6.49
CA ASN A 109 19.11 -32.59 7.18
C ASN A 109 19.88 -32.95 8.47
N SER A 110 19.35 -33.88 9.27
CA SER A 110 20.01 -34.36 10.49
C SER A 110 21.37 -35.00 10.20
N ILE A 111 21.47 -35.87 9.17
CA ILE A 111 22.74 -36.46 8.71
C ILE A 111 23.74 -35.37 8.28
N GLU A 112 23.26 -34.28 7.67
CA GLU A 112 24.07 -33.12 7.26
C GLU A 112 24.41 -32.15 8.41
N GLY A 113 24.06 -32.46 9.66
CA GLY A 113 24.35 -31.59 10.80
C GLY A 113 23.37 -30.42 10.95
N LYS A 114 22.19 -30.48 10.33
CA LYS A 114 21.21 -29.38 10.26
C LYS A 114 19.92 -29.71 10.99
N TYR A 115 19.46 -28.74 11.76
CA TYR A 115 18.12 -28.74 12.35
C TYR A 115 17.06 -28.55 11.27
N SER A 116 15.85 -29.05 11.52
CA SER A 116 14.70 -28.87 10.61
C SER A 116 13.54 -28.20 11.33
N ILE A 117 12.88 -27.25 10.68
CA ILE A 117 11.57 -26.74 11.09
C ILE A 117 10.59 -27.06 9.98
N VAL A 118 9.53 -27.80 10.33
CA VAL A 118 8.36 -28.03 9.49
C VAL A 118 7.30 -27.06 9.97
N ASN A 119 6.85 -26.13 9.13
CA ASN A 119 5.83 -25.16 9.50
C ASN A 119 4.66 -25.18 8.51
N GLU A 120 3.48 -24.79 8.97
CA GLU A 120 2.33 -24.63 8.08
C GLU A 120 2.67 -23.69 6.92
N ASN A 121 2.13 -24.00 5.75
CA ASN A 121 2.24 -23.14 4.61
C ASN A 121 1.14 -22.07 4.65
N ILE A 122 1.52 -20.80 4.56
CA ILE A 122 0.61 -19.67 4.54
C ILE A 122 0.72 -19.00 3.18
N ASP A 123 -0.40 -18.91 2.45
CA ASP A 123 -0.43 -18.35 1.10
C ASP A 123 -0.22 -16.84 1.11
N ILE A 124 0.80 -16.39 0.39
CA ILE A 124 1.10 -14.96 0.21
C ILE A 124 0.10 -14.25 -0.70
N ASN A 125 -0.74 -14.99 -1.44
CA ASN A 125 -1.74 -14.47 -2.37
C ASN A 125 -3.14 -14.37 -1.75
N ASP A 126 -3.30 -14.64 -0.45
CA ASP A 126 -4.59 -14.67 0.25
C ASP A 126 -5.24 -13.29 0.47
N GLY A 127 -4.62 -12.23 -0.06
CA GLY A 127 -5.03 -10.85 0.10
C GLY A 127 -4.28 -10.10 1.20
N GLY A 128 -3.47 -10.79 2.00
CA GLY A 128 -2.65 -10.23 3.06
C GLY A 128 -1.43 -9.42 2.60
N VAL A 129 -0.65 -8.94 3.57
CA VAL A 129 0.66 -8.30 3.35
C VAL A 129 1.70 -8.88 4.29
N SER A 130 2.94 -8.89 3.84
CA SER A 130 4.11 -9.20 4.67
C SER A 130 5.03 -7.99 4.75
N GLY A 131 5.79 -7.88 5.84
CA GLY A 131 6.58 -6.69 6.08
C GLY A 131 7.50 -6.77 7.28
N VAL A 132 8.06 -5.62 7.61
CA VAL A 132 8.97 -5.40 8.74
C VAL A 132 8.53 -4.16 9.51
N ILE A 133 8.64 -4.24 10.84
CA ILE A 133 8.58 -3.08 11.72
C ILE A 133 9.95 -2.90 12.36
N LEU A 134 10.45 -1.66 12.37
CA LEU A 134 11.65 -1.27 13.09
C LEU A 134 11.51 0.19 13.53
N GLY A 135 11.63 0.44 14.83
CA GLY A 135 11.40 1.76 15.41
C GLY A 135 9.99 2.29 15.10
N ASN A 136 9.96 3.48 14.51
CA ASN A 136 8.74 4.20 14.13
C ASN A 136 8.31 3.96 12.67
N ILE A 137 8.89 2.98 11.97
CA ILE A 137 8.59 2.67 10.57
C ILE A 137 7.94 1.29 10.45
N ILE A 138 6.96 1.19 9.56
CA ILE A 138 6.40 -0.06 9.07
C ILE A 138 6.54 -0.11 7.54
N GLU A 139 7.15 -1.18 7.05
CA GLU A 139 7.34 -1.45 5.62
C GLU A 139 6.62 -2.74 5.25
N PHE A 140 5.82 -2.75 4.19
CA PHE A 140 5.08 -3.95 3.79
C PHE A 140 4.73 -3.98 2.29
N SER A 141 4.45 -5.19 1.81
CA SER A 141 4.00 -5.45 0.45
C SER A 141 3.00 -6.62 0.42
N PRO A 142 1.96 -6.55 -0.44
CA PRO A 142 1.14 -7.71 -0.77
C PRO A 142 1.92 -8.70 -1.66
N LYS A 143 1.47 -9.96 -1.70
CA LYS A 143 2.01 -11.02 -2.58
C LYS A 143 3.52 -11.23 -2.45
N ASP A 144 4.03 -11.05 -1.24
CA ASP A 144 5.46 -11.16 -0.94
C ASP A 144 5.66 -11.64 0.50
N THR A 145 6.90 -11.97 0.82
CA THR A 145 7.35 -12.34 2.17
C THR A 145 7.91 -11.10 2.90
N PRO A 146 8.25 -11.19 4.20
CA PRO A 146 8.89 -10.07 4.91
C PRO A 146 10.15 -9.51 4.24
N LYS A 147 10.83 -10.31 3.39
CA LYS A 147 11.95 -9.87 2.54
C LYS A 147 11.58 -8.86 1.45
N CYS A 148 10.31 -8.48 1.33
CA CYS A 148 9.86 -7.44 0.41
C CYS A 148 10.55 -6.09 0.64
N VAL A 149 11.05 -5.83 1.85
CA VAL A 149 11.75 -4.59 2.22
C VAL A 149 13.07 -4.39 1.48
N ASP A 150 13.66 -5.46 0.95
CA ASP A 150 14.87 -5.40 0.13
C ASP A 150 14.57 -5.05 -1.35
N LYS A 151 13.28 -4.94 -1.71
CA LYS A 151 12.82 -4.73 -3.08
C LYS A 151 12.26 -3.31 -3.25
N GLU A 152 12.39 -2.79 -4.46
CA GLU A 152 11.78 -1.51 -4.81
C GLU A 152 10.24 -1.53 -4.71
N GLY A 153 9.67 -0.35 -4.45
CA GLY A 153 8.23 -0.14 -4.41
C GLY A 153 7.53 -0.71 -3.19
N VAL A 154 8.24 -1.08 -2.12
CA VAL A 154 7.64 -1.40 -0.82
C VAL A 154 6.84 -0.20 -0.29
N CYS A 155 5.73 -0.45 0.39
CA CYS A 155 5.00 0.60 1.08
C CYS A 155 5.72 0.91 2.41
N SER A 156 6.30 2.09 2.55
CA SER A 156 6.94 2.57 3.78
C SER A 156 6.11 3.68 4.41
N LEU A 157 5.73 3.52 5.68
CA LEU A 157 4.90 4.46 6.43
C LEU A 157 5.43 4.66 7.85
N PRO A 158 5.14 5.82 8.48
CA PRO A 158 5.16 5.90 9.93
C PRO A 158 4.28 4.80 10.55
N LYS A 159 4.75 4.15 11.60
CA LYS A 159 4.14 2.96 12.22
C LYS A 159 2.65 3.13 12.50
N GLU A 160 2.25 4.22 13.15
CA GLU A 160 0.83 4.47 13.47
C GLU A 160 -0.03 4.76 12.22
N VAL A 161 0.54 5.39 11.19
CA VAL A 161 -0.15 5.60 9.91
C VAL A 161 -0.38 4.24 9.23
N GLY A 162 0.64 3.39 9.17
CA GLY A 162 0.50 2.04 8.61
C GLY A 162 -0.49 1.18 9.38
N TYR A 163 -0.48 1.24 10.71
CA TYR A 163 -1.48 0.55 11.53
C TYR A 163 -2.89 1.04 11.29
N SER A 164 -3.12 2.34 11.18
CA SER A 164 -4.44 2.88 10.86
C SER A 164 -4.89 2.46 9.45
N ILE A 165 -4.00 2.46 8.47
CA ILE A 165 -4.31 2.04 7.09
C ILE A 165 -4.65 0.55 7.05
N LEU A 166 -3.80 -0.31 7.61
CA LEU A 166 -4.05 -1.74 7.65
C LEU A 166 -5.32 -2.08 8.45
N GLY A 167 -5.57 -1.38 9.56
CA GLY A 167 -6.79 -1.49 10.35
C GLY A 167 -8.06 -1.21 9.55
N LYS A 168 -8.06 -0.15 8.73
CA LYS A 168 -9.20 0.19 7.86
C LYS A 168 -9.38 -0.81 6.71
N VAL A 169 -8.29 -1.26 6.08
CA VAL A 169 -8.34 -2.17 4.93
C VAL A 169 -8.76 -3.59 5.32
N TYR A 170 -8.21 -4.11 6.41
CA TYR A 170 -8.39 -5.51 6.82
C TYR A 170 -9.41 -5.69 7.95
N GLY A 171 -9.84 -4.61 8.61
CA GLY A 171 -10.77 -4.66 9.75
C GLY A 171 -10.11 -5.01 11.09
N PHE A 172 -8.78 -5.13 11.14
CA PHE A 172 -8.02 -5.37 12.37
C PHE A 172 -6.63 -4.72 12.30
N LYS A 173 -6.09 -4.31 13.45
CA LYS A 173 -4.74 -3.77 13.58
C LYS A 173 -3.75 -4.93 13.74
N PRO A 174 -2.54 -4.89 13.12
CA PRO A 174 -1.51 -5.90 13.38
C PRO A 174 -1.16 -6.01 14.87
N GLU A 175 -1.17 -7.23 15.41
CA GLU A 175 -0.84 -7.51 16.82
C GLU A 175 0.66 -7.79 16.97
N ILE A 176 1.45 -6.78 17.33
CA ILE A 176 2.91 -6.86 17.40
C ILE A 176 3.38 -6.24 18.73
N ASN A 177 3.69 -7.10 19.71
CA ASN A 177 4.03 -6.68 21.09
C ASN A 177 5.54 -6.60 21.30
N PHE A 178 6.23 -5.84 20.45
CA PHE A 178 7.67 -5.60 20.54
C PHE A 178 7.93 -4.11 20.71
N ASP A 179 8.98 -3.78 21.47
CA ASP A 179 9.44 -2.41 21.62
C ASP A 179 10.13 -1.89 20.33
N GLU A 180 10.50 -0.62 20.33
CA GLU A 180 11.10 0.05 19.17
C GLU A 180 12.52 -0.43 18.82
N ASN A 181 13.18 -1.13 19.75
CA ASN A 181 14.53 -1.68 19.56
C ASN A 181 14.48 -3.07 18.92
N HIS A 182 13.34 -3.53 18.44
CA HIS A 182 13.23 -4.80 17.74
C HIS A 182 12.84 -4.59 16.28
N ARG A 183 13.63 -5.20 15.39
CA ARG A 183 13.23 -5.45 14.02
C ARG A 183 12.33 -6.68 14.02
N VAL A 184 11.07 -6.53 13.64
CA VAL A 184 10.09 -7.62 13.64
C VAL A 184 9.62 -7.90 12.23
N GLU A 185 9.84 -9.12 11.75
CA GLU A 185 9.27 -9.62 10.50
C GLU A 185 7.87 -10.15 10.77
N PHE A 186 6.88 -9.66 10.02
CA PHE A 186 5.48 -10.03 10.22
C PHE A 186 4.76 -10.26 8.89
N SER A 187 3.62 -10.94 8.98
CA SER A 187 2.59 -10.88 7.95
C SER A 187 1.21 -10.76 8.59
N ILE A 188 0.26 -10.24 7.83
CA ILE A 188 -1.15 -10.26 8.20
C ILE A 188 -1.97 -10.95 7.12
N HIS A 189 -3.02 -11.64 7.55
CA HIS A 189 -3.82 -12.51 6.69
C HIS A 189 -5.32 -12.28 6.96
N PRO A 190 -6.16 -12.17 5.90
CA PRO A 190 -7.61 -12.07 6.08
C PRO A 190 -8.20 -13.26 6.82
N ASN A 191 -7.68 -14.46 6.56
CA ASN A 191 -8.01 -15.66 7.31
C ASN A 191 -7.12 -15.79 8.55
N ARG A 192 -7.66 -16.39 9.61
CA ARG A 192 -6.92 -16.67 10.84
C ARG A 192 -5.90 -17.79 10.61
N GLN A 193 -4.66 -17.54 10.99
CA GLN A 193 -3.50 -18.42 10.82
C GLN A 193 -2.78 -18.64 12.16
N GLY A 194 -1.82 -19.56 12.18
CA GLY A 194 -0.93 -19.73 13.31
C GLY A 194 -1.49 -20.50 14.49
N VAL A 195 -0.65 -20.61 15.50
CA VAL A 195 -0.89 -21.33 16.75
C VAL A 195 -2.11 -20.79 17.49
N ASP A 196 -2.31 -19.47 17.49
CA ASP A 196 -3.42 -18.80 18.19
C ASP A 196 -4.66 -18.58 17.32
N LYS A 197 -4.63 -19.00 16.04
CA LYS A 197 -5.68 -18.68 15.05
C LYS A 197 -6.01 -17.19 15.05
N LYS A 198 -5.00 -16.36 14.83
CA LYS A 198 -5.12 -14.90 14.71
C LYS A 198 -4.73 -14.41 13.31
N HIS A 199 -4.89 -13.13 13.06
CA HIS A 199 -4.63 -12.55 11.74
C HIS A 199 -3.21 -12.05 11.54
N THR A 200 -2.41 -11.93 12.60
CA THR A 200 -1.00 -11.52 12.53
C THR A 200 -0.10 -12.72 12.79
N ILE A 201 0.96 -12.86 12.01
CA ILE A 201 2.01 -13.88 12.16
C ILE A 201 3.34 -13.16 12.31
N ILE A 202 4.09 -13.49 13.36
CA ILE A 202 5.47 -13.08 13.56
C ILE A 202 6.38 -14.17 13.01
N TRP A 203 7.28 -13.79 12.10
CA TRP A 203 8.20 -14.71 11.45
C TRP A 203 9.56 -14.76 12.11
N GLU A 204 10.03 -13.60 12.58
CA GLU A 204 11.35 -13.42 13.18
C GLU A 204 11.38 -12.09 13.94
N TYR A 205 12.21 -12.01 14.97
CA TYR A 205 12.58 -10.74 15.59
C TYR A 205 14.07 -10.70 15.90
N GLU A 206 14.64 -9.50 15.83
CA GLU A 206 16.06 -9.23 16.11
C GLU A 206 16.17 -7.92 16.88
N TYR A 207 17.00 -7.91 17.93
CA TYR A 207 17.30 -6.68 18.66
C TYR A 207 18.21 -5.77 17.83
N TYR A 208 17.82 -4.51 17.70
CA TYR A 208 18.51 -3.44 16.99
C TYR A 208 18.61 -2.23 17.91
N ASN A 209 19.84 -1.85 18.28
CA ASN A 209 20.06 -0.64 19.07
C ASN A 209 19.74 0.61 18.23
N ASN A 210 18.73 1.36 18.67
CA ASN A 210 18.48 2.76 18.32
C ASN A 210 18.47 3.08 16.81
N THR A 211 17.29 3.00 16.18
CA THR A 211 17.08 3.42 14.80
C THR A 211 15.93 4.43 14.69
N SER A 212 16.22 5.72 14.90
CA SER A 212 15.32 6.77 14.45
C SER A 212 15.55 7.01 12.95
N LYS A 213 14.71 6.43 12.10
CA LYS A 213 14.73 6.69 10.67
C LYS A 213 13.49 7.49 10.29
N GLU A 214 13.66 8.46 9.40
CA GLU A 214 12.51 9.19 8.87
C GLU A 214 11.89 8.37 7.74
N SER A 215 10.58 8.11 7.80
CA SER A 215 9.86 7.49 6.69
C SER A 215 9.37 8.59 5.75
N ILE A 216 9.69 8.48 4.46
CA ILE A 216 9.05 9.25 3.40
C ILE A 216 7.98 8.36 2.78
N ILE A 217 6.75 8.85 2.73
CA ILE A 217 5.62 8.17 2.13
C ILE A 217 5.67 8.44 0.63
N THR A 218 5.79 7.37 -0.16
CA THR A 218 5.78 7.46 -1.62
C THR A 218 4.68 6.60 -2.23
N TRP A 219 3.95 7.13 -3.19
CA TRP A 219 3.01 6.36 -4.01
C TRP A 219 3.00 6.88 -5.47
N PRO A 220 2.82 5.99 -6.46
CA PRO A 220 2.40 4.60 -6.34
C PRO A 220 3.49 3.65 -5.80
N ASN A 221 3.11 2.77 -4.87
CA ASN A 221 3.91 1.65 -4.35
C ASN A 221 3.15 0.34 -4.56
N LYS A 222 3.71 -0.83 -4.20
CA LYS A 222 3.08 -2.14 -4.42
C LYS A 222 1.72 -2.26 -3.73
N PHE A 223 1.57 -1.68 -2.52
CA PHE A 223 0.30 -1.70 -1.80
C PHE A 223 -0.72 -0.71 -2.40
N SER A 224 -0.30 0.50 -2.77
CA SER A 224 -1.20 1.44 -3.44
C SER A 224 -1.66 0.91 -4.81
N LYS A 225 -0.82 0.20 -5.56
CA LYS A 225 -1.22 -0.52 -6.79
C LYS A 225 -2.21 -1.65 -6.52
N PHE A 226 -2.09 -2.30 -5.36
CA PHE A 226 -2.91 -3.44 -4.98
C PHE A 226 -4.34 -3.09 -4.59
N ILE A 227 -4.54 -1.96 -3.91
CA ILE A 227 -5.87 -1.42 -3.57
C ILE A 227 -6.36 -0.34 -4.55
N GLY A 228 -5.44 0.21 -5.35
CA GLY A 228 -5.67 1.31 -6.28
C GLY A 228 -5.14 2.65 -5.78
N ASP A 229 -4.49 3.40 -6.68
CA ASP A 229 -3.70 4.59 -6.32
C ASP A 229 -4.54 5.73 -5.74
N LYS A 230 -5.73 5.97 -6.35
CA LYS A 230 -6.71 6.94 -5.87
C LYS A 230 -7.30 6.56 -4.51
N ALA A 231 -7.54 5.26 -4.29
CA ALA A 231 -8.01 4.73 -3.01
C ALA A 231 -6.97 4.97 -1.90
N PHE A 232 -5.69 4.68 -2.19
CA PHE A 232 -4.59 4.90 -1.25
C PHE A 232 -4.42 6.37 -0.87
N GLY A 233 -4.45 7.29 -1.86
CA GLY A 233 -4.36 8.73 -1.58
C GLY A 233 -5.47 9.24 -0.67
N LEU A 234 -6.72 8.83 -0.92
CA LEU A 234 -7.86 9.19 -0.07
C LEU A 234 -7.80 8.57 1.33
N LEU A 235 -7.36 7.30 1.42
CA LEU A 235 -7.19 6.61 2.70
C LEU A 235 -6.07 7.24 3.54
N LEU A 236 -5.00 7.71 2.90
CA LEU A 236 -3.95 8.47 3.54
C LEU A 236 -4.48 9.81 4.05
N ALA A 237 -5.24 10.55 3.23
CA ALA A 237 -5.86 11.81 3.64
C ALA A 237 -6.75 11.63 4.88
N ASP A 238 -7.63 10.63 4.88
CA ASP A 238 -8.48 10.28 6.02
C ASP A 238 -7.67 9.93 7.28
N THR A 239 -6.56 9.19 7.11
CA THR A 239 -5.66 8.82 8.22
C THR A 239 -4.88 10.00 8.78
N LEU A 240 -4.70 11.08 8.00
CA LEU A 240 -4.12 12.34 8.43
C LEU A 240 -5.19 13.35 8.91
N ASP A 241 -6.39 12.86 9.28
CA ASP A 241 -7.55 13.63 9.70
C ASP A 241 -8.02 14.69 8.68
N ILE A 242 -7.68 14.54 7.40
CA ILE A 242 -8.21 15.40 6.34
C ILE A 242 -9.63 14.94 6.02
N THR A 243 -10.56 15.90 5.91
CA THR A 243 -11.96 15.59 5.66
C THR A 243 -12.14 15.04 4.23
N VAL A 244 -12.44 13.76 4.13
CA VAL A 244 -12.81 13.08 2.89
C VAL A 244 -14.26 12.57 2.99
N PRO A 245 -15.03 12.58 1.89
CA PRO A 245 -16.35 11.97 1.88
C PRO A 245 -16.28 10.48 2.16
N GLN A 246 -17.32 9.93 2.79
CA GLN A 246 -17.40 8.51 3.08
C GLN A 246 -17.22 7.72 1.78
N THR A 247 -16.24 6.83 1.77
CA THR A 247 -15.80 6.12 0.57
C THR A 247 -15.71 4.64 0.88
N THR A 248 -16.46 3.83 0.13
CA THR A 248 -16.35 2.37 0.13
C THR A 248 -15.52 1.94 -1.07
N VAL A 249 -14.46 1.17 -0.82
CA VAL A 249 -13.57 0.64 -1.85
C VAL A 249 -13.98 -0.80 -2.17
N ILE A 250 -14.45 -1.03 -3.39
CA ILE A 250 -14.80 -2.35 -3.92
C ILE A 250 -13.57 -2.88 -4.66
N SER A 251 -12.77 -3.68 -3.95
CA SER A 251 -11.45 -4.14 -4.41
C SER A 251 -11.50 -5.53 -5.04
N ARG A 252 -10.47 -5.86 -5.85
CA ARG A 252 -10.28 -7.23 -6.38
C ARG A 252 -9.68 -8.21 -5.37
N ASN A 253 -8.70 -7.73 -4.58
CA ASN A 253 -7.82 -8.61 -3.80
C ASN A 253 -8.10 -8.64 -2.29
N VAL A 254 -8.94 -7.73 -1.80
CA VAL A 254 -9.32 -7.63 -0.39
C VAL A 254 -10.83 -7.41 -0.30
N ALA A 255 -11.42 -7.79 0.83
CA ALA A 255 -12.83 -7.51 1.10
C ALA A 255 -13.11 -6.00 1.02
N PRO A 256 -14.33 -5.58 0.63
CA PRO A 256 -14.67 -4.17 0.62
C PRO A 256 -14.51 -3.52 1.99
N PHE A 257 -13.99 -2.30 2.01
CA PHE A 257 -13.78 -1.52 3.23
C PHE A 257 -14.20 -0.07 3.04
N THR A 258 -14.50 0.61 4.14
CA THR A 258 -15.05 1.99 4.15
C THR A 258 -14.25 2.89 5.08
N PHE A 259 -14.06 4.14 4.68
CA PHE A 259 -13.43 5.20 5.48
C PHE A 259 -14.05 6.56 5.15
N GLY A 260 -13.61 7.65 5.79
CA GLY A 260 -14.15 8.99 5.56
C GLY A 260 -15.38 9.32 6.41
N LYS A 261 -15.99 10.47 6.11
CA LYS A 261 -17.13 11.02 6.85
C LYS A 261 -18.34 11.16 5.95
N SER A 262 -19.52 10.84 6.48
CA SER A 262 -20.76 11.05 5.73
C SER A 262 -20.95 12.53 5.41
N THR A 263 -21.38 12.81 4.18
CA THR A 263 -21.71 14.17 3.73
C THR A 263 -23.16 14.55 4.03
N GLY A 264 -23.95 13.61 4.54
CA GLY A 264 -25.40 13.73 4.68
C GLY A 264 -26.19 13.48 3.39
N LEU A 265 -25.50 13.27 2.26
CA LEU A 265 -26.09 12.89 0.98
C LEU A 265 -26.07 11.36 0.79
N TYR A 266 -27.05 10.85 0.05
CA TYR A 266 -27.19 9.41 -0.20
C TYR A 266 -26.77 9.01 -1.61
N GLU A 267 -26.64 10.00 -2.51
CA GLU A 267 -26.10 9.83 -3.85
C GLU A 267 -24.66 9.33 -3.79
N LYS A 268 -24.35 8.38 -4.67
CA LYS A 268 -23.02 7.76 -4.74
C LYS A 268 -22.37 8.09 -6.06
N TRP A 269 -21.17 8.65 -5.98
CA TRP A 269 -20.27 8.82 -7.10
C TRP A 269 -19.46 7.54 -7.28
N ILE A 270 -19.49 6.99 -8.50
CA ILE A 270 -18.76 5.78 -8.85
C ILE A 270 -17.53 6.14 -9.65
N ARG A 271 -16.37 5.74 -9.13
CA ARG A 271 -15.07 6.14 -9.69
C ARG A 271 -14.18 4.93 -9.85
N THR A 272 -13.62 4.76 -11.03
CA THR A 272 -12.56 3.76 -11.22
C THR A 272 -11.28 4.18 -10.51
N CYS A 273 -10.57 3.18 -10.00
CA CYS A 273 -9.29 3.35 -9.35
C CYS A 273 -8.26 2.44 -10.03
N PRO A 274 -7.51 2.96 -11.01
CA PRO A 274 -6.48 2.19 -11.67
C PRO A 274 -5.30 1.85 -10.75
N ILE A 275 -4.49 0.87 -11.14
CA ILE A 275 -3.26 0.51 -10.41
C ILE A 275 -2.28 1.70 -10.34
N ILE A 276 -2.26 2.54 -11.36
CA ILE A 276 -1.47 3.78 -11.45
C ILE A 276 -2.37 4.85 -12.06
N LYS A 277 -2.24 6.10 -11.60
CA LYS A 277 -3.01 7.23 -12.12
C LYS A 277 -2.84 7.40 -13.64
N GLU A 278 -3.96 7.38 -14.37
CA GLU A 278 -4.05 7.75 -15.78
C GLU A 278 -5.11 8.85 -15.97
N PRO A 279 -4.72 10.15 -16.01
CA PRO A 279 -5.65 11.29 -15.95
C PRO A 279 -6.71 11.28 -17.06
N GLY A 280 -7.99 11.36 -16.71
CA GLY A 280 -9.10 11.42 -17.69
C GLY A 280 -9.33 10.18 -18.55
N LYS A 281 -8.62 9.06 -18.31
CA LYS A 281 -8.74 7.84 -19.14
C LYS A 281 -9.91 6.94 -18.75
N TYR A 282 -10.05 6.67 -17.45
CA TYR A 282 -11.02 5.72 -16.93
C TYR A 282 -12.25 6.41 -16.36
N TYR A 283 -13.38 5.69 -16.37
CA TYR A 283 -14.68 6.21 -16.00
C TYR A 283 -14.74 6.82 -14.59
N THR A 284 -15.43 7.96 -14.49
CA THR A 284 -15.87 8.60 -13.25
C THR A 284 -17.26 9.18 -13.51
N GLY A 285 -18.24 8.80 -12.68
CA GLY A 285 -19.63 9.23 -12.81
C GLY A 285 -20.23 9.64 -11.46
N ASP A 286 -21.23 10.51 -11.51
CA ASP A 286 -21.93 11.06 -10.34
C ASP A 286 -23.20 10.28 -9.95
N SER A 287 -23.38 9.08 -10.52
CA SER A 287 -24.49 8.18 -10.24
C SER A 287 -24.03 6.75 -10.03
N TRP A 288 -24.88 5.96 -9.36
CA TRP A 288 -24.61 4.55 -9.14
C TRP A 288 -24.67 3.77 -10.45
N VAL A 289 -23.65 2.94 -10.67
CA VAL A 289 -23.57 1.96 -11.76
C VAL A 289 -23.11 0.63 -11.18
N ASP A 290 -23.42 -0.47 -11.87
CA ASP A 290 -22.96 -1.81 -11.49
C ASP A 290 -21.43 -1.85 -11.47
N PRO A 291 -20.79 -1.96 -10.29
CA PRO A 291 -19.34 -1.84 -10.17
C PRO A 291 -18.61 -3.02 -10.82
N PHE A 292 -19.24 -4.20 -10.93
CA PHE A 292 -18.62 -5.39 -11.51
C PHE A 292 -18.60 -5.30 -13.04
N LYS A 293 -19.72 -4.87 -13.64
CA LYS A 293 -19.76 -4.59 -15.09
C LYS A 293 -18.80 -3.46 -15.46
N LEU A 294 -18.79 -2.39 -14.67
CA LEU A 294 -17.89 -1.27 -14.89
C LEU A 294 -16.42 -1.69 -14.82
N MET A 295 -16.04 -2.46 -13.81
CA MET A 295 -14.67 -2.96 -13.68
C MET A 295 -14.26 -3.75 -14.92
N ASN A 296 -15.11 -4.67 -15.40
CA ASN A 296 -14.82 -5.47 -16.59
C ASN A 296 -14.71 -4.64 -17.88
N SER A 297 -15.55 -3.62 -18.07
CA SER A 297 -15.50 -2.77 -19.27
C SER A 297 -14.27 -1.85 -19.26
N GLU A 298 -13.93 -1.27 -18.11
CA GLU A 298 -12.80 -0.35 -17.99
C GLU A 298 -11.45 -1.09 -18.03
N GLU A 299 -11.42 -2.35 -17.60
CA GLU A 299 -10.25 -3.22 -17.70
C GLU A 299 -9.74 -3.35 -19.15
N GLN A 300 -10.65 -3.39 -20.12
CA GLN A 300 -10.32 -3.54 -21.56
C GLN A 300 -9.68 -2.30 -22.18
N LYS A 301 -9.69 -1.14 -21.50
CA LYS A 301 -9.09 0.12 -22.00
C LYS A 301 -7.59 0.22 -21.75
N GLY A 302 -7.03 -0.67 -20.93
CA GLY A 302 -5.62 -0.67 -20.59
C GLY A 302 -4.85 -1.83 -21.23
N ASN A 303 -3.53 -1.80 -21.08
CA ASN A 303 -2.61 -2.76 -21.70
C ASN A 303 -1.95 -3.70 -20.68
N ASN A 304 -2.26 -3.57 -19.39
CA ASN A 304 -1.73 -4.43 -18.34
C ASN A 304 -2.67 -5.62 -18.09
N ASP A 305 -2.17 -6.66 -17.42
CA ASP A 305 -3.01 -7.78 -16.95
C ASP A 305 -4.10 -7.32 -15.99
N ILE A 306 -3.79 -6.30 -15.18
CA ILE A 306 -4.73 -5.61 -14.30
C ILE A 306 -4.49 -4.10 -14.43
N ASN A 307 -5.51 -3.38 -14.87
CA ASN A 307 -5.54 -1.95 -15.07
C ASN A 307 -6.36 -1.29 -13.96
N ILE A 308 -7.49 -1.90 -13.58
CA ILE A 308 -8.38 -1.41 -12.52
C ILE A 308 -8.19 -2.24 -11.25
N ALA A 309 -7.63 -1.63 -10.21
CA ALA A 309 -7.42 -2.30 -8.92
C ALA A 309 -8.71 -2.38 -8.09
N SER A 310 -9.52 -1.32 -8.15
CA SER A 310 -10.76 -1.19 -7.40
C SER A 310 -11.73 -0.18 -8.03
N ILE A 311 -12.97 -0.20 -7.54
CA ILE A 311 -13.99 0.82 -7.80
C ILE A 311 -14.32 1.52 -6.47
N LEU A 312 -14.41 2.84 -6.49
CA LEU A 312 -14.86 3.64 -5.34
C LEU A 312 -16.35 3.91 -5.47
N SER A 313 -17.08 3.68 -4.37
CA SER A 313 -18.39 4.27 -4.12
C SER A 313 -18.23 5.35 -3.06
N GLN A 314 -18.26 6.61 -3.48
CA GLN A 314 -18.00 7.77 -2.65
C GLN A 314 -19.29 8.58 -2.47
N ASP A 315 -19.55 9.05 -1.26
CA ASP A 315 -20.65 9.98 -0.99
C ASP A 315 -20.53 11.21 -1.88
N ALA A 316 -21.64 11.63 -2.48
CA ALA A 316 -21.71 12.90 -3.19
C ALA A 316 -21.44 14.07 -2.23
N VAL A 317 -20.93 15.16 -2.79
CA VAL A 317 -20.79 16.45 -2.10
C VAL A 317 -21.54 17.49 -2.93
N GLU A 318 -22.41 18.27 -2.29
CA GLU A 318 -23.12 19.37 -2.94
C GLU A 318 -22.13 20.48 -3.30
N ALA A 319 -21.66 20.54 -4.55
CA ALA A 319 -20.59 21.44 -4.93
C ALA A 319 -21.09 22.88 -5.13
N LYS A 320 -20.83 23.78 -4.17
CA LYS A 320 -20.96 25.23 -4.42
C LYS A 320 -19.76 25.75 -5.21
N PHE A 321 -18.59 25.29 -4.84
CA PHE A 321 -17.36 25.48 -5.59
C PHE A 321 -16.58 24.17 -5.60
N SER A 322 -15.80 23.95 -6.64
CA SER A 322 -14.87 22.82 -6.70
C SER A 322 -13.65 23.20 -7.51
N GLY A 323 -12.60 22.42 -7.38
CA GLY A 323 -11.37 22.69 -8.09
C GLY A 323 -10.24 21.79 -7.65
N ALA A 324 -9.03 22.27 -7.88
CA ALA A 324 -7.84 21.54 -7.49
C ALA A 324 -6.79 22.49 -6.92
N SER A 325 -5.86 21.91 -6.17
CA SER A 325 -4.75 22.66 -5.58
C SER A 325 -3.46 21.86 -5.62
N ILE A 326 -2.34 22.54 -5.86
CA ILE A 326 -0.99 22.02 -5.66
C ILE A 326 -0.47 22.62 -4.36
N ILE A 327 -0.13 21.76 -3.40
CA ILE A 327 0.41 22.13 -2.09
C ILE A 327 1.92 21.90 -2.12
N ARG A 328 2.68 22.99 -1.99
CA ARG A 328 4.15 22.97 -2.02
C ARG A 328 4.77 23.03 -0.64
N LYS A 329 6.08 23.28 -0.56
CA LYS A 329 6.75 23.50 0.74
C LYS A 329 6.31 24.80 1.41
N ASN A 330 6.22 25.90 0.66
CA ASN A 330 5.82 27.20 1.18
C ASN A 330 4.40 27.56 0.74
N ILE A 331 3.72 28.38 1.53
CA ILE A 331 2.32 28.77 1.29
C ILE A 331 2.19 29.71 0.08
N GLU A 332 3.18 30.57 -0.16
CA GLU A 332 3.19 31.48 -1.31
C GLU A 332 3.29 30.76 -2.65
N ASP A 333 3.76 29.51 -2.65
CA ASP A 333 3.97 28.72 -3.85
C ASP A 333 2.79 27.78 -4.15
N ASP A 334 1.73 27.79 -3.35
CA ASP A 334 0.52 27.02 -3.63
C ASP A 334 -0.17 27.51 -4.91
N ILE A 335 -0.72 26.55 -5.65
CA ILE A 335 -1.66 26.84 -6.74
C ILE A 335 -3.05 26.44 -6.26
N ILE A 336 -4.03 27.33 -6.37
CA ILE A 336 -5.44 27.07 -6.07
C ILE A 336 -6.25 27.52 -7.29
N GLU A 337 -6.91 26.58 -7.95
CA GLU A 337 -7.76 26.81 -9.12
C GLU A 337 -9.13 26.20 -8.85
N GLY A 338 -10.19 26.79 -9.38
CA GLY A 338 -11.53 26.24 -9.23
C GLY A 338 -12.59 26.94 -10.07
N VAL A 339 -13.79 26.38 -9.98
CA VAL A 339 -15.02 26.79 -10.69
C VAL A 339 -16.21 26.83 -9.72
N SER A 340 -17.29 27.49 -10.14
CA SER A 340 -18.57 27.42 -9.45
C SER A 340 -19.27 26.11 -9.81
N GLY A 341 -19.87 25.41 -8.85
CA GLY A 341 -20.52 24.13 -9.11
C GLY A 341 -19.55 22.95 -9.18
N LYS A 342 -19.91 21.93 -9.98
CA LYS A 342 -19.15 20.68 -10.19
C LYS A 342 -17.92 20.90 -11.08
N GLY A 343 -16.83 20.22 -10.78
CA GLY A 343 -15.52 20.47 -11.42
C GLY A 343 -15.19 19.59 -12.62
N ASN A 344 -16.10 18.73 -13.10
CA ASN A 344 -15.79 17.76 -14.15
C ASN A 344 -15.32 18.43 -15.45
N ALA A 345 -16.04 19.47 -15.90
CA ALA A 345 -15.69 20.23 -17.11
C ALA A 345 -14.39 21.03 -16.96
N PHE A 346 -14.10 21.51 -15.75
CA PHE A 346 -12.80 22.11 -15.42
C PHE A 346 -11.65 21.10 -15.57
N MET A 347 -11.82 19.88 -15.05
CA MET A 347 -10.77 18.85 -15.13
C MET A 347 -10.46 18.39 -16.56
N THR A 348 -11.47 18.40 -17.45
CA THR A 348 -11.33 18.08 -18.88
C THR A 348 -10.94 19.27 -19.76
N GLY A 349 -10.84 20.48 -19.20
CA GLY A 349 -10.47 21.69 -19.93
C GLY A 349 -11.60 22.30 -20.78
N GLU A 350 -12.84 21.84 -20.60
CA GLU A 350 -14.05 22.36 -21.26
C GLU A 350 -14.54 23.66 -20.61
N GLU A 351 -14.24 23.86 -19.33
CA GLU A 351 -14.59 25.07 -18.57
C GLU A 351 -13.33 25.80 -18.08
N ASN A 352 -13.35 27.14 -18.18
CA ASN A 352 -12.28 28.00 -17.70
C ASN A 352 -12.32 28.15 -16.18
N ILE A 353 -11.16 28.42 -15.58
CA ILE A 353 -11.08 28.82 -14.16
C ILE A 353 -11.90 30.08 -13.87
N CYS A 354 -12.51 30.13 -12.68
CA CYS A 354 -13.19 31.32 -12.19
C CYS A 354 -12.39 32.04 -11.11
N ASN A 355 -12.67 33.32 -10.90
CA ASN A 355 -12.16 34.05 -9.75
C ASN A 355 -12.90 33.59 -8.49
N LEU A 356 -12.24 32.75 -7.68
CA LEU A 356 -12.80 32.25 -6.43
C LEU A 356 -12.96 33.38 -5.40
N PRO A 357 -14.07 33.42 -4.63
CA PRO A 357 -14.22 34.40 -3.55
C PRO A 357 -13.14 34.22 -2.47
N ASN A 358 -12.68 35.33 -1.88
CA ASN A 358 -11.59 35.34 -0.89
C ASN A 358 -11.85 34.43 0.32
N ASP A 359 -13.10 34.31 0.75
CA ASP A 359 -13.49 33.44 1.86
C ASP A 359 -13.32 31.97 1.51
N ILE A 360 -13.64 31.58 0.27
CA ILE A 360 -13.45 30.20 -0.21
C ILE A 360 -11.95 29.87 -0.28
N VAL A 361 -11.15 30.78 -0.85
CA VAL A 361 -9.69 30.63 -0.90
C VAL A 361 -9.10 30.47 0.51
N ARG A 362 -9.64 31.18 1.50
CA ARG A 362 -9.23 31.08 2.91
C ARG A 362 -9.52 29.69 3.49
N GLU A 363 -10.70 29.12 3.24
CA GLU A 363 -11.03 27.77 3.69
C GLU A 363 -10.15 26.70 3.02
N ILE A 364 -9.88 26.83 1.72
CA ILE A 364 -8.97 25.93 0.99
C ILE A 364 -7.56 26.02 1.58
N LYS A 365 -7.06 27.24 1.86
CA LYS A 365 -5.75 27.44 2.49
C LYS A 365 -5.64 26.79 3.87
N LYS A 366 -6.72 26.71 4.65
CA LYS A 366 -6.71 25.97 5.93
C LYS A 366 -6.46 24.47 5.70
N VAL A 367 -7.14 23.88 4.72
CA VAL A 367 -6.93 22.47 4.34
C VAL A 367 -5.51 22.26 3.81
N ASN A 368 -5.04 23.12 2.90
CA ASN A 368 -3.67 23.06 2.38
C ASN A 368 -2.63 23.13 3.49
N ASN A 369 -2.79 24.04 4.47
CA ASN A 369 -1.88 24.17 5.59
C ASN A 369 -1.90 22.93 6.50
N LYS A 370 -3.06 22.31 6.71
CA LYS A 370 -3.15 21.04 7.44
C LYS A 370 -2.39 19.94 6.70
N ILE A 371 -2.59 19.79 5.40
CA ILE A 371 -1.85 18.83 4.56
C ILE A 371 -0.33 19.13 4.62
N ARG A 372 0.06 20.40 4.48
CA ARG A 372 1.46 20.84 4.53
C ARG A 372 2.14 20.58 5.86
N SER A 373 1.40 20.51 6.97
CA SER A 373 1.98 20.12 8.27
C SER A 373 2.62 18.71 8.23
N TYR A 374 2.21 17.88 7.26
CA TYR A 374 2.78 16.56 6.98
C TYR A 374 3.81 16.54 5.85
N TYR A 375 4.26 17.69 5.35
CA TYR A 375 5.17 17.81 4.20
C TYR A 375 6.42 16.92 4.32
N ARG A 376 6.99 16.79 5.53
CA ARG A 376 8.14 15.91 5.81
C ARG A 376 7.88 14.45 5.44
N TYR A 377 6.63 13.99 5.49
CA TYR A 377 6.24 12.62 5.18
C TYR A 377 5.76 12.48 3.75
N ILE A 378 4.91 13.37 3.25
CA ILE A 378 4.20 13.19 1.96
C ILE A 378 4.79 14.00 0.80
N GLY A 379 5.66 14.97 1.08
CA GLY A 379 6.23 15.87 0.08
C GLY A 379 5.19 16.80 -0.55
N GLU A 380 5.40 17.13 -1.83
CA GLU A 380 4.45 17.90 -2.61
C GLU A 380 3.29 17.02 -3.09
N VAL A 381 2.08 17.56 -3.00
CA VAL A 381 0.86 16.83 -3.34
C VAL A 381 -0.12 17.72 -4.11
N SER A 382 -0.96 17.09 -4.93
CA SER A 382 -2.14 17.73 -5.49
C SER A 382 -3.40 17.16 -4.87
N ILE A 383 -4.38 18.02 -4.66
CA ILE A 383 -5.74 17.63 -4.27
C ILE A 383 -6.75 18.09 -5.29
N GLU A 384 -7.81 17.29 -5.44
CA GLU A 384 -9.11 17.78 -5.94
C GLU A 384 -10.00 18.03 -4.73
N TRP A 385 -10.66 19.19 -4.71
CA TRP A 385 -11.44 19.67 -3.56
C TRP A 385 -12.85 20.12 -3.97
N VAL A 386 -13.79 20.00 -3.04
CA VAL A 386 -15.17 20.49 -3.18
C VAL A 386 -15.55 21.27 -1.92
N TYR A 387 -16.07 22.47 -2.08
CA TYR A 387 -16.65 23.27 -1.01
C TYR A 387 -18.17 23.18 -1.06
N ASP A 388 -18.79 22.72 0.02
CA ASP A 388 -20.25 22.49 0.10
C ASP A 388 -21.07 23.69 0.62
N GLY A 389 -20.38 24.78 0.96
CA GLY A 389 -20.99 25.92 1.65
C GLY A 389 -20.72 26.00 3.14
N GLN A 390 -20.17 24.94 3.73
CA GLN A 390 -19.79 24.86 5.14
C GLN A 390 -18.32 24.50 5.30
N GLN A 391 -17.82 23.52 4.53
CA GLN A 391 -16.47 23.01 4.65
C GLN A 391 -15.90 22.53 3.31
N VAL A 392 -14.58 22.32 3.29
CA VAL A 392 -13.86 21.77 2.14
C VAL A 392 -13.67 20.27 2.32
N TRP A 393 -14.10 19.50 1.32
CA TRP A 393 -13.93 18.07 1.20
C TRP A 393 -12.81 17.76 0.21
N VAL A 394 -11.87 16.91 0.60
CA VAL A 394 -10.85 16.37 -0.32
C VAL A 394 -11.43 15.14 -1.00
N VAL A 395 -11.62 15.23 -2.32
CA VAL A 395 -12.17 14.15 -3.14
C VAL A 395 -11.08 13.39 -3.90
N GLN A 396 -9.85 13.90 -3.95
CA GLN A 396 -8.69 13.16 -4.40
C GLN A 396 -7.41 13.74 -3.81
N LEU A 397 -6.41 12.90 -3.54
CA LEU A 397 -5.05 13.27 -3.13
C LEU A 397 -4.04 12.48 -3.97
N ASN A 398 -3.10 13.17 -4.62
CA ASN A 398 -2.04 12.54 -5.41
C ASN A 398 -0.67 13.11 -5.02
N GLN A 399 0.37 12.29 -5.10
CA GLN A 399 1.75 12.76 -4.94
C GLN A 399 2.27 13.40 -6.23
N ILE A 400 3.02 14.49 -6.11
CA ILE A 400 3.66 15.18 -7.24
C ILE A 400 5.15 14.80 -7.26
N LYS A 401 5.61 14.30 -8.40
CA LYS A 401 7.04 13.99 -8.63
C LYS A 401 7.81 15.13 -9.29
N THR A 402 7.15 15.88 -10.16
CA THR A 402 7.75 16.99 -10.90
C THR A 402 6.91 18.25 -10.74
N SER A 403 7.56 19.33 -10.31
CA SER A 403 6.95 20.64 -10.09
C SER A 403 7.36 21.61 -11.20
N GLY A 404 6.44 22.48 -11.62
CA GLY A 404 6.71 23.67 -12.42
C GLY A 404 6.00 24.88 -11.83
N ASN A 405 6.37 26.12 -12.18
CA ASN A 405 5.87 27.32 -11.50
C ASN A 405 4.98 28.22 -12.40
N LYS A 406 3.86 28.71 -11.84
CA LYS A 406 2.89 29.68 -12.42
C LYS A 406 2.28 29.39 -13.79
N ASN A 407 3.07 29.44 -14.85
CA ASN A 407 2.68 29.11 -16.24
C ASN A 407 3.49 27.92 -16.76
N VAL A 408 4.51 27.48 -16.02
CA VAL A 408 5.31 26.30 -16.33
C VAL A 408 4.68 25.12 -15.60
N ILE A 409 4.33 24.07 -16.34
CA ILE A 409 3.73 22.85 -15.80
C ILE A 409 4.83 21.90 -15.36
N VAL A 410 5.85 21.74 -16.20
CA VAL A 410 7.04 20.92 -15.96
C VAL A 410 8.26 21.74 -16.39
N GLU A 411 9.23 21.87 -15.50
CA GLU A 411 10.47 22.59 -15.79
C GLU A 411 11.34 21.89 -16.84
N GLY A 412 12.09 22.66 -17.61
CA GLY A 412 13.04 22.17 -18.59
C GLY A 412 13.46 23.25 -19.59
N SER A 413 14.47 22.96 -20.39
CA SER A 413 14.98 23.87 -21.44
C SER A 413 15.15 23.11 -22.76
N PRO A 414 14.03 22.63 -23.35
CA PRO A 414 14.10 21.87 -24.59
C PRO A 414 14.54 22.77 -25.75
N SER A 415 15.15 22.19 -26.79
CA SER A 415 15.53 22.90 -28.01
C SER A 415 14.36 23.66 -28.67
N TYR A 416 13.14 23.13 -28.56
CA TYR A 416 11.92 23.72 -29.13
C TYR A 416 10.66 23.29 -28.35
N TYR A 417 9.63 24.15 -28.35
CA TYR A 417 8.30 23.83 -27.83
C TYR A 417 7.31 23.62 -28.96
N LYS A 418 6.65 22.46 -28.97
CA LYS A 418 5.57 22.16 -29.90
C LYS A 418 4.23 22.60 -29.33
N ASP A 419 3.53 23.43 -30.11
CA ASP A 419 2.18 23.89 -29.80
C ASP A 419 1.18 22.72 -29.80
N PHE A 420 0.31 22.71 -28.79
CA PHE A 420 -0.81 21.79 -28.69
C PHE A 420 -2.06 22.55 -28.23
N ASP A 421 -3.10 22.54 -29.06
CA ASP A 421 -4.40 23.14 -28.75
C ASP A 421 -5.19 22.22 -27.83
N VAL A 422 -5.63 22.72 -26.67
CA VAL A 422 -6.40 21.93 -25.69
C VAL A 422 -7.73 21.40 -26.24
N SER A 423 -8.29 22.04 -27.27
CA SER A 423 -9.53 21.59 -27.93
C SER A 423 -9.38 20.24 -28.65
N ASN A 424 -8.15 19.81 -28.92
CA ASN A 424 -7.84 18.49 -29.48
C ASN A 424 -8.03 17.34 -28.46
N GLY A 425 -8.20 17.65 -27.18
CA GLY A 425 -8.51 16.66 -26.15
C GLY A 425 -7.31 15.87 -25.61
N LEU A 426 -7.57 15.08 -24.56
CA LEU A 426 -6.52 14.37 -23.80
C LEU A 426 -5.88 13.21 -24.58
N GLU A 427 -6.64 12.51 -25.43
CA GLU A 427 -6.10 11.36 -26.17
C GLU A 427 -5.08 11.79 -27.23
N GLU A 428 -5.34 12.89 -27.94
CA GLU A 428 -4.35 13.45 -28.87
C GLU A 428 -3.08 13.92 -28.15
N LEU A 429 -3.21 14.47 -26.94
CA LEU A 429 -2.06 14.82 -26.12
C LEU A 429 -1.27 13.56 -25.72
N ARG A 430 -1.94 12.47 -25.32
CA ARG A 430 -1.27 11.20 -25.01
C ARG A 430 -0.48 10.67 -26.20
N GLU A 431 -1.05 10.72 -27.39
CA GLU A 431 -0.34 10.33 -28.61
C GLU A 431 0.87 11.23 -28.89
N LEU A 432 0.72 12.54 -28.70
CA LEU A 432 1.81 13.49 -28.90
C LEU A 432 2.96 13.20 -27.94
N ILE A 433 2.68 13.00 -26.65
CA ILE A 433 3.68 12.67 -25.63
C ILE A 433 4.45 11.40 -26.04
N LYS A 434 3.76 10.33 -26.43
CA LYS A 434 4.40 9.09 -26.92
C LYS A 434 5.30 9.35 -28.14
N LYS A 435 4.87 10.21 -29.07
CA LYS A 435 5.67 10.57 -30.26
C LYS A 435 6.91 11.42 -29.92
N LEU A 436 6.91 12.10 -28.77
CA LEU A 436 8.00 12.97 -28.31
C LEU A 436 8.96 12.29 -27.32
N GLU A 437 8.66 11.07 -26.86
CA GLU A 437 9.49 10.34 -25.93
C GLU A 437 10.94 10.19 -26.43
N GLY A 438 11.90 10.54 -25.57
CA GLY A 438 13.34 10.54 -25.90
C GLY A 438 13.82 11.69 -26.81
N LYS A 439 12.95 12.65 -27.17
CA LYS A 439 13.32 13.84 -27.96
C LYS A 439 13.49 15.06 -27.06
N ASP A 440 14.38 15.96 -27.44
CA ASP A 440 14.60 17.25 -26.76
C ASP A 440 13.56 18.32 -27.17
N ILE A 441 12.28 17.99 -27.00
CA ILE A 441 11.14 18.81 -27.44
C ILE A 441 10.15 18.94 -26.28
N GLY A 442 9.78 20.17 -25.93
CA GLY A 442 8.72 20.47 -24.97
C GLY A 442 7.36 20.68 -25.61
N ILE A 443 6.33 20.88 -24.78
CA ILE A 443 4.95 21.13 -25.22
C ILE A 443 4.46 22.48 -24.71
N GLU A 444 3.97 23.34 -25.60
CA GLU A 444 3.26 24.59 -25.27
C GLU A 444 1.75 24.34 -25.40
N LEU A 445 1.05 24.30 -24.27
CA LEU A 445 -0.41 24.11 -24.25
C LEU A 445 -1.09 25.44 -24.52
N ILE A 446 -1.85 25.50 -25.62
CA ILE A 446 -2.59 26.68 -26.05
C ILE A 446 -4.05 26.52 -25.61
N GLY A 447 -4.50 27.39 -24.70
CA GLY A 447 -5.85 27.37 -24.18
C GLY A 447 -5.97 28.00 -22.79
N ASN A 448 -7.19 28.16 -22.31
CA ASN A 448 -7.49 28.77 -20.99
C ASN A 448 -7.80 27.71 -19.93
N ILE A 449 -6.91 26.72 -19.80
CA ILE A 449 -7.03 25.64 -18.81
C ILE A 449 -6.18 25.91 -17.56
N GLY A 450 -6.56 25.29 -16.44
CA GLY A 450 -5.77 25.32 -15.22
C GLY A 450 -4.56 24.37 -15.27
N ILE A 451 -3.48 24.72 -14.57
CA ILE A 451 -2.30 23.84 -14.38
C ILE A 451 -2.66 22.55 -13.67
N THR A 452 -3.69 22.60 -12.84
CA THR A 452 -4.14 21.46 -12.03
C THR A 452 -5.13 20.53 -12.77
N SER A 453 -5.46 20.83 -14.04
CA SER A 453 -6.30 19.99 -14.90
C SER A 453 -5.64 18.66 -15.27
N HIS A 454 -6.41 17.75 -15.90
CA HIS A 454 -5.88 16.48 -16.39
C HIS A 454 -4.80 16.62 -17.47
N PHE A 455 -4.80 17.72 -18.23
CA PHE A 455 -3.71 18.04 -19.17
C PHE A 455 -2.39 18.27 -18.44
N GLY A 456 -2.43 19.10 -17.39
CA GLY A 456 -1.26 19.37 -16.56
C GLY A 456 -0.77 18.11 -15.83
N ASP A 457 -1.70 17.29 -15.32
CA ASP A 457 -1.35 16.01 -14.69
C ASP A 457 -0.67 15.06 -15.65
N LEU A 458 -1.16 14.95 -16.89
CA LEU A 458 -0.59 14.05 -17.89
C LEU A 458 0.86 14.45 -18.22
N LEU A 459 1.11 15.74 -18.41
CA LEU A 459 2.46 16.26 -18.68
C LEU A 459 3.42 16.06 -17.50
N ARG A 460 2.96 16.26 -16.26
CA ARG A 460 3.74 15.98 -15.04
C ARG A 460 4.09 14.50 -14.93
N LEU A 461 3.13 13.61 -15.16
CA LEU A 461 3.35 12.16 -15.11
C LEU A 461 4.35 11.68 -16.17
N SER A 462 4.33 12.29 -17.36
CA SER A 462 5.25 11.97 -18.45
C SER A 462 6.58 12.73 -18.39
N ASN A 463 6.74 13.64 -17.41
CA ASN A 463 7.95 14.44 -17.21
C ASN A 463 8.42 15.19 -18.49
N VAL A 464 7.47 15.72 -19.26
CA VAL A 464 7.77 16.46 -20.50
C VAL A 464 7.80 17.97 -20.21
N PRO A 465 8.91 18.69 -20.48
CA PRO A 465 8.99 20.13 -20.30
C PRO A 465 7.82 20.85 -20.96
N SER A 466 7.08 21.66 -20.19
CA SER A 466 5.81 22.18 -20.67
C SER A 466 5.37 23.47 -20.00
N ARG A 467 4.64 24.30 -20.76
CA ARG A 467 4.12 25.60 -20.32
C ARG A 467 2.76 25.91 -20.93
N LEU A 468 1.98 26.75 -20.25
CA LEU A 468 0.71 27.30 -20.70
C LEU A 468 0.91 28.59 -21.48
N LYS A 469 0.12 28.73 -22.54
CA LYS A 469 -0.08 29.96 -23.28
C LYS A 469 -1.57 30.25 -23.36
N TYR A 470 -1.99 31.21 -22.53
CA TYR A 470 -3.37 31.68 -22.49
C TYR A 470 -3.74 32.36 -23.80
N VAL A 471 -4.92 32.01 -24.32
CA VAL A 471 -5.50 32.70 -25.48
C VAL A 471 -6.34 33.84 -24.92
N VAL A 472 -5.83 35.06 -25.07
CA VAL A 472 -6.58 36.28 -24.71
C VAL A 472 -7.80 36.31 -25.63
N LYS A 473 -8.99 36.26 -25.02
CA LYS A 473 -10.25 36.54 -25.74
C LYS A 473 -10.47 38.04 -25.84
#